data_AF-A0A3D2TMQ7-F1
#
_entry.id   AF-A0A3D2TMQ7-F1
#
_cell.length_a   1.000
_cell.length_b   1.000
_cell.length_c   1.000
_cell.angle_alpha   90.00
_cell.angle_beta   90.00
_cell.angle_gamma   90.00
#
_symmetry.space_group_name_H-M   'P 1'
#
loop_
_entity.id
_entity.type
_entity.pdbx_description
1 polymer ?
#
loop_
_entity_poly.entity_id
_entity_poly.type
_entity_poly.pdbx_seq_one_letter_code
_entity_poly.pdbx_strand_id
1 'polypeptide(L)'
;MISLERAGGIMVYDVSYPMQPKFLKYLPPLAEDGSRDCAPEGLVMIPAETSPTHKPLLVVCNEVSGTTTAYQLDWNYHRLASSQ
;
A
#
# COMPACT_ATOMS: atom_id res chain seq x y z
N MET A 1 6.22 5.09 -3.17
CA MET A 1 4.75 4.92 -3.17
C MET A 1 4.14 6.24 -2.74
N ILE A 2 2.95 6.54 -3.23
CA ILE A 2 2.24 7.78 -2.92
C ILE A 2 0.85 7.39 -2.42
N SER A 3 0.49 7.76 -1.19
CA SER A 3 -0.87 7.60 -0.68
C SER A 3 -1.77 8.71 -1.17
N LEU A 4 -3.02 8.35 -1.48
CA LEU A 4 -4.05 9.31 -1.85
C LEU A 4 -5.05 9.43 -0.68
N GLU A 5 -4.81 10.41 0.19
CA GLU A 5 -5.62 10.65 1.39
C GLU A 5 -7.14 10.78 1.05
N ARG A 6 -7.50 11.64 0.09
CA ARG A 6 -8.92 11.88 -0.25
C ARG A 6 -9.51 10.89 -1.26
N ALA A 7 -8.79 10.60 -2.34
CA ALA A 7 -9.28 9.69 -3.38
C ALA A 7 -9.20 8.21 -2.94
N GLY A 8 -8.46 7.92 -1.86
CA GLY A 8 -8.20 6.57 -1.39
C GLY A 8 -7.14 5.84 -2.22
N GLY A 9 -6.52 4.84 -1.61
CA GLY A 9 -5.59 3.94 -2.28
C GLY A 9 -4.17 4.46 -2.43
N ILE A 10 -3.35 3.66 -3.11
CA ILE A 10 -1.89 3.82 -3.18
C ILE A 10 -1.45 3.74 -4.62
N MET A 11 -0.71 4.75 -5.06
CA MET A 11 -0.03 4.73 -6.34
C MET A 11 1.40 4.22 -6.19
N VAL A 12 1.74 3.28 -7.05
CA VAL A 12 3.05 2.63 -7.11
C VAL A 12 3.78 3.14 -8.35
N TYR A 13 4.97 3.67 -8.13
CA TYR A 13 5.86 4.15 -9.16
C TYR A 13 7.23 3.46 -9.03
N ASP A 14 7.82 3.12 -10.17
CA ASP A 14 9.25 2.90 -10.29
C ASP A 14 9.93 4.26 -10.43
N VAL A 15 10.85 4.54 -9.51
CA VAL A 15 11.64 5.78 -9.44
C VAL A 15 13.14 5.50 -9.53
N SER A 16 13.55 4.34 -10.05
CA SER A 16 14.97 4.01 -10.30
C SER A 16 15.67 5.07 -11.16
N TYR A 17 14.91 5.73 -12.05
CA TYR A 17 15.34 6.91 -12.78
C TYR A 17 14.48 8.12 -12.36
N PRO A 18 14.97 8.98 -11.44
CA PRO A 18 14.15 10.05 -10.85
C PRO A 18 13.57 11.05 -11.85
N MET A 19 14.25 11.25 -12.98
CA MET A 19 13.80 12.15 -14.06
C MET A 19 12.81 11.48 -15.03
N GLN A 20 12.57 10.18 -14.90
CA GLN A 20 11.62 9.42 -15.72
C GLN A 20 10.89 8.38 -14.84
N PRO A 21 10.06 8.83 -13.88
CA PRO A 21 9.27 7.92 -13.07
C PRO A 21 8.26 7.15 -13.92
N LYS A 22 8.10 5.86 -13.67
CA LYS A 22 7.14 5.01 -14.38
C LYS A 22 6.01 4.60 -13.44
N PHE A 23 4.78 4.90 -13.81
CA PHE A 23 3.61 4.39 -13.11
C PHE A 23 3.54 2.87 -13.30
N LEU A 24 3.45 2.13 -12.20
CA LEU A 24 3.34 0.68 -12.23
C LEU A 24 1.92 0.22 -11.95
N LYS A 25 1.31 0.72 -10.86
CA LYS A 25 0.05 0.17 -10.36
C LYS A 25 -0.67 1.16 -9.46
N TYR A 26 -2.00 1.08 -9.45
CA TYR A 26 -2.85 1.66 -8.43
C TYR A 26 -3.46 0.53 -7.58
N LEU A 27 -3.35 0.65 -6.26
CA LEU A 27 -4.00 -0.21 -5.29
C LEU A 27 -5.19 0.55 -4.71
N PRO A 28 -6.43 0.25 -5.15
CA PRO A 28 -7.60 0.98 -4.67
C PRO A 28 -7.89 0.69 -3.19
N PRO A 29 -8.69 1.56 -2.53
CA PRO A 29 -9.30 1.23 -1.25
C PRO A 29 -10.09 -0.07 -1.35
N LEU A 30 -10.32 -0.73 -0.22
CA LEU A 30 -11.02 -2.01 -0.20
C LEU A 30 -12.52 -1.85 -0.43
N ALA A 31 -13.08 -0.73 0.00
CA ALA A 31 -14.45 -0.36 -0.25
C ALA A 31 -14.53 1.08 -0.77
N GLU A 32 -15.22 1.26 -1.90
CA GLU A 32 -15.36 2.57 -2.55
C GLU A 32 -16.26 3.53 -1.76
N ASP A 33 -17.11 3.00 -0.87
CA ASP A 33 -17.93 3.79 0.06
C ASP A 33 -17.13 4.38 1.23
N GLY A 34 -15.82 4.14 1.27
CA GLY A 34 -14.91 4.63 2.31
C GLY A 34 -14.97 3.82 3.61
N SER A 35 -15.75 2.74 3.68
CA SER A 35 -15.86 1.92 4.89
C SER A 35 -14.61 1.11 5.19
N ARG A 36 -13.74 0.86 4.19
CA ARG A 36 -12.55 0.01 4.35
C ARG A 36 -11.36 0.47 3.51
N ASP A 37 -10.20 0.50 4.15
CA ASP A 37 -8.90 0.92 3.61
C ASP A 37 -8.97 2.31 2.94
N CYS A 38 -9.58 3.27 3.65
CA CYS A 38 -9.82 4.64 3.20
C CYS A 38 -8.92 5.64 3.93
N ALA A 39 -8.46 6.68 3.21
CA ALA A 39 -7.52 7.68 3.71
C ALA A 39 -6.21 7.09 4.26
N PRO A 40 -5.35 6.52 3.40
CA PRO A 40 -4.04 6.05 3.81
C PRO A 40 -3.13 7.22 4.20
N GLU A 41 -2.64 7.23 5.43
CA GLU A 41 -1.75 8.29 5.96
C GLU A 41 -0.36 7.76 6.33
N GLY A 42 -0.30 6.55 6.88
CA GLY A 42 0.95 5.90 7.27
C GLY A 42 1.35 4.83 6.28
N LEU A 43 2.59 4.86 5.78
CA LEU A 43 3.17 3.77 5.00
C LEU A 43 4.51 3.35 5.60
N VAL A 44 4.67 2.06 5.86
CA VAL A 44 5.91 1.46 6.34
C VAL A 44 6.29 0.29 5.46
N MET A 45 7.54 0.27 5.00
CA MET A 45 8.11 -0.88 4.33
C MET A 45 8.90 -1.75 5.33
N ILE A 46 8.64 -3.04 5.30
CA ILE A 46 9.39 -4.06 6.03
C ILE A 46 10.24 -4.81 5.00
N PRO A 47 11.58 -4.74 5.09
CA PRO A 47 12.47 -5.49 4.22
C PRO A 47 12.21 -7.01 4.26
N ALA A 48 12.58 -7.71 3.19
CA ALA A 48 12.41 -9.16 3.11
C ALA A 48 13.12 -9.92 4.24
N GLU A 49 14.29 -9.43 4.67
CA GLU A 49 15.14 -10.03 5.70
C GLU A 49 14.49 -10.07 7.09
N THR A 50 13.61 -9.11 7.39
CA THR A 50 12.92 -8.99 8.67
C THR A 50 11.44 -9.35 8.59
N SER A 51 10.98 -9.78 7.41
CA SER A 51 9.60 -10.15 7.15
C SER A 51 9.35 -11.63 7.46
N PRO A 52 8.24 -11.98 8.12
CA PRO A 52 7.89 -13.38 8.40
C PRO A 52 7.64 -14.21 7.12
N THR A 53 7.37 -13.55 5.99
CA THR A 53 7.14 -14.19 4.69
C THR A 53 8.42 -14.29 3.84
N HIS A 54 9.54 -13.73 4.30
CA HIS A 54 10.77 -13.57 3.52
C HIS A 54 10.58 -12.79 2.19
N LYS A 55 9.51 -11.99 2.12
CA LYS A 55 9.20 -11.07 1.03
C LYS A 55 9.01 -9.67 1.61
N PRO A 56 9.36 -8.59 0.89
CA PRO A 56 9.13 -7.25 1.38
C PRO A 56 7.63 -7.03 1.63
N LEU A 57 7.28 -6.36 2.73
CA LEU A 57 5.91 -6.01 3.06
C LEU A 57 5.73 -4.49 3.05
N LEU A 58 4.56 -4.05 2.60
CA LEU A 58 4.08 -2.70 2.77
C LEU A 58 2.92 -2.73 3.76
N VAL A 59 3.08 -2.05 4.89
CA VAL A 59 2.03 -1.84 5.89
C VAL A 59 1.47 -0.44 5.74
N VAL A 60 0.14 -0.34 5.75
CA VAL A 60 -0.59 0.90 5.47
C VAL A 60 -1.61 1.12 6.56
N CYS A 61 -1.58 2.29 7.18
CA CYS A 61 -2.59 2.73 8.14
C CYS A 61 -3.59 3.64 7.43
N ASN A 62 -4.87 3.33 7.55
CA ASN A 62 -5.99 4.03 6.94
C ASN A 62 -6.75 4.76 8.04
N GLU A 63 -6.66 6.09 8.07
CA GLU A 63 -7.16 6.91 9.17
C GLU A 63 -8.69 6.85 9.25
N VAL A 64 -9.38 7.08 8.14
CA VAL A 64 -10.84 7.21 8.10
C VAL A 64 -11.53 5.88 8.40
N SER A 65 -11.03 4.77 7.83
CA SER A 65 -11.59 3.45 8.14
C SER A 65 -11.04 2.84 9.42
N GLY A 66 -10.00 3.41 10.03
CA GLY A 66 -9.31 2.85 11.18
C GLY A 66 -8.60 1.52 10.91
N THR A 67 -8.45 1.13 9.65
CA THR A 67 -7.90 -0.18 9.27
C THR A 67 -6.40 -0.14 9.06
N THR A 68 -5.71 -1.23 9.37
CA THR A 68 -4.31 -1.45 9.00
C THR A 68 -4.21 -2.61 8.01
N THR A 69 -3.60 -2.37 6.86
CA THR A 69 -3.50 -3.33 5.76
C THR A 69 -2.05 -3.68 5.48
N ALA A 70 -1.75 -4.96 5.30
CA ALA A 70 -0.44 -5.43 4.89
C ALA A 70 -0.50 -6.00 3.46
N TYR A 71 0.41 -5.52 2.60
CA TYR A 71 0.64 -5.99 1.25
C TYR A 71 1.99 -6.69 1.19
N GLN A 72 2.05 -7.87 0.57
CA GLN A 72 3.28 -8.48 0.15
C GLN A 72 3.70 -7.93 -1.21
N LEU A 73 4.97 -7.56 -1.30
CA LEU A 73 5.56 -7.05 -2.53
C LEU A 73 6.31 -8.18 -3.22
N ASP A 74 5.75 -8.64 -4.32
CA ASP A 74 6.45 -9.41 -5.33
C ASP A 74 6.24 -8.72 -6.69
N TRP A 75 6.53 -9.40 -7.80
CA TRP A 75 6.24 -8.88 -9.14
C TRP A 75 4.75 -8.54 -9.33
N ASN A 76 3.84 -9.02 -8.46
CA ASN A 76 2.40 -8.88 -8.53
C ASN A 76 1.76 -8.49 -7.17
N TYR A 77 2.18 -7.41 -6.48
CA TYR A 77 1.53 -6.82 -5.28
C TYR A 77 0.26 -7.53 -4.77
N HIS A 78 0.40 -8.36 -3.72
CA HIS A 78 -0.67 -9.16 -3.16
C HIS A 78 -1.06 -8.66 -1.76
N ARG A 79 -2.36 -8.45 -1.52
CA ARG A 79 -2.85 -8.11 -0.17
C ARG A 79 -2.83 -9.37 0.70
N LEU A 80 -2.21 -9.27 1.87
CA LEU A 80 -2.11 -10.39 2.81
C LEU A 80 -3.25 -10.37 3.83
N ALA A 81 -3.46 -9.22 4.44
CA ALA A 81 -4.43 -9.05 5.51
C ALA A 81 -4.84 -7.58 5.66
N SER A 82 -6.03 -7.37 6.22
CA SER A 82 -6.53 -6.07 6.68
C SER A 82 -7.15 -6.30 8.05
N SER A 83 -6.94 -5.38 8.99
CA SER A 83 -7.77 -5.35 10.19
C SER A 83 -9.23 -5.10 9.82
N GLN A 84 -10.13 -5.54 10.69
CA GLN A 84 -11.56 -5.20 10.58
C GLN A 84 -11.78 -3.75 10.97
#